data_AF-A0A7Y3GL05-F1
#
_entry.id   AF-A0A7Y3GL05-F1
#
_cell.length_a   1.000
_cell.length_b   1.000
_cell.length_c   1.000
_cell.angle_alpha   90.00
_cell.angle_beta   90.00
_cell.angle_gamma   90.00
#
_symmetry.space_group_name_H-M   'P 1'
#
loop_
_entity.id
_entity.type
_entity.pdbx_description
1 polymer ?
#
loop_
_entity_poly.entity_id
_entity_poly.type
_entity_poly.pdbx_seq_one_letter_code
_entity_poly.pdbx_strand_id
1 'polypeptide(L)'
;VLGNRHKLISSSCATGPALEGAQIAFGMRAAPGAMERIEIDPETKEVDYKVIGREAWRKYSEPKEMKAKGICGSGILDLLAELYRSGVVVKSGVFNKKALEGHERFRTNPDTKQPEFVLAWAAESSIDKDIVVTQKDIRQIQLAKGALYAGCKLMVKRMGLEKVDKVKIAGAFGTHVDRTKALVMGLFPDCEIEMIESVGNAAGDGCRAALLNVKKRVEANWCSRNVEYIELTVEGSFQEDFVEAMQLPHMTDKFPHLKGIVPDEILNQ
;
A
#
# COMPACT_ATOMS: atom_id res chain seq x y z
N VAL A 1 8.21 14.63 -0.41
CA VAL A 1 9.01 15.74 0.20
C VAL A 1 9.81 15.15 1.35
N LEU A 2 11.10 15.42 1.41
CA LEU A 2 11.99 15.04 2.52
C LEU A 2 12.72 16.30 2.99
N GLY A 3 12.90 16.46 4.31
CA GLY A 3 13.67 17.59 4.80
C GLY A 3 13.52 17.87 6.28
N ASN A 4 14.16 18.96 6.70
CA ASN A 4 14.15 19.50 8.05
C ASN A 4 14.20 21.04 8.00
N ARG A 5 14.44 21.70 9.13
CA ARG A 5 14.50 23.18 9.21
C ARG A 5 15.61 23.82 8.35
N HIS A 6 16.59 23.05 7.89
CA HIS A 6 17.75 23.54 7.14
C HIS A 6 17.62 23.30 5.63
N LYS A 7 17.03 22.18 5.21
CA LYS A 7 16.90 21.82 3.79
C LYS A 7 15.60 21.05 3.52
N LEU A 8 14.96 21.35 2.39
CA LEU A 8 13.80 20.65 1.87
C LEU A 8 14.06 20.22 0.42
N ILE A 9 13.80 18.95 0.13
CA ILE A 9 13.80 18.41 -1.22
C ILE A 9 12.43 17.82 -1.54
N SER A 10 12.06 17.84 -2.82
CA SER A 10 10.83 17.22 -3.31
C SER A 10 11.10 16.38 -4.54
N SER A 11 10.20 15.44 -4.77
CA SER A 11 10.18 14.67 -6.00
C SER A 11 8.77 14.17 -6.28
N SER A 12 8.55 13.66 -7.49
CA SER A 12 7.30 13.07 -7.96
C SER A 12 7.57 11.65 -8.46
N CYS A 13 6.69 10.72 -8.12
CA CYS A 13 6.79 9.32 -8.50
C CYS A 13 5.52 8.93 -9.27
N ALA A 14 5.67 8.33 -10.45
CA ALA A 14 4.55 7.82 -11.21
C ALA A 14 4.06 6.49 -10.61
N THR A 15 3.19 6.56 -9.60
CA THR A 15 2.65 5.36 -8.93
C THR A 15 1.54 4.67 -9.74
N GLY A 16 1.01 5.33 -10.78
CA GLY A 16 -0.16 4.85 -11.51
C GLY A 16 -1.42 4.81 -10.63
N PRO A 17 -2.56 4.37 -11.20
CA PRO A 17 -3.85 4.49 -10.54
C PRO A 17 -4.24 3.25 -9.72
N ALA A 18 -3.32 2.28 -9.57
CA ALA A 18 -3.55 1.02 -8.87
C ALA A 18 -4.01 1.21 -7.41
N LEU A 19 -3.37 2.13 -6.69
CA LEU A 19 -3.71 2.46 -5.29
C LEU A 19 -5.04 3.20 -5.13
N GLU A 20 -5.68 3.59 -6.24
CA GLU A 20 -7.01 4.20 -6.28
C GLU A 20 -8.10 3.20 -6.70
N GLY A 21 -7.73 1.92 -6.90
CA GLY A 21 -8.62 0.86 -7.35
C GLY A 21 -8.80 0.80 -8.87
N ALA A 22 -8.15 1.65 -9.65
CA ALA A 22 -8.17 1.54 -11.10
C ALA A 22 -7.12 0.54 -11.59
N GLN A 23 -7.39 -0.12 -12.71
CA GLN A 23 -6.53 -1.19 -13.28
C GLN A 23 -6.33 -2.43 -12.39
N ILE A 24 -7.13 -2.56 -11.34
CA ILE A 24 -7.27 -3.76 -10.52
C ILE A 24 -8.61 -4.42 -10.88
N ALA A 25 -8.62 -5.74 -11.11
CA ALA A 25 -9.78 -6.46 -11.65
C ALA A 25 -11.09 -6.20 -10.90
N PHE A 26 -11.04 -6.21 -9.57
CA PHE A 26 -12.15 -5.86 -8.68
C PHE A 26 -11.85 -4.59 -7.86
N GLY A 27 -10.97 -3.73 -8.37
CA GLY A 27 -10.72 -2.44 -7.73
C GLY A 27 -11.85 -1.45 -8.02
N MET A 28 -12.14 -0.60 -7.03
CA MET A 28 -13.16 0.43 -7.15
C MET A 28 -12.85 1.63 -6.27
N ARG A 29 -13.51 2.76 -6.53
CA ARG A 29 -13.46 3.91 -5.62
C ARG A 29 -14.08 3.56 -4.27
N ALA A 30 -13.63 4.25 -3.22
CA ALA A 30 -14.22 4.15 -1.88
C ALA A 30 -15.72 4.51 -1.92
N ALA A 31 -16.56 3.51 -1.75
CA ALA A 31 -18.03 3.60 -1.74
C ALA A 31 -18.62 2.40 -0.99
N PRO A 32 -19.89 2.46 -0.55
CA PRO A 32 -20.52 1.37 0.19
C PRO A 32 -20.43 0.00 -0.52
N GLY A 33 -19.92 -0.99 0.20
CA GLY A 33 -19.61 -2.34 -0.30
C GLY A 33 -18.17 -2.54 -0.80
N ALA A 34 -17.34 -1.50 -0.84
CA ALA A 34 -15.91 -1.66 -1.12
C ALA A 34 -15.15 -2.13 0.13
N MET A 35 -14.31 -3.15 0.00
CA MET A 35 -13.44 -3.63 1.08
C MET A 35 -12.43 -2.55 1.43
N GLU A 36 -12.44 -2.08 2.69
CA GLU A 36 -11.54 -1.04 3.20
C GLU A 36 -10.50 -1.56 4.20
N ARG A 37 -10.76 -2.72 4.78
CA ARG A 37 -9.85 -3.49 5.64
C ARG A 37 -9.88 -4.95 5.25
N ILE A 38 -8.72 -5.57 5.23
CA ILE A 38 -8.55 -7.00 4.93
C ILE A 38 -7.56 -7.59 5.92
N GLU A 39 -7.84 -8.78 6.40
CA GLU A 39 -6.96 -9.62 7.21
C GLU A 39 -6.93 -11.02 6.60
N ILE A 40 -5.74 -11.61 6.50
CA ILE A 40 -5.57 -12.99 6.06
C ILE A 40 -4.85 -13.75 7.18
N ASP A 41 -5.48 -14.82 7.64
CA ASP A 41 -4.92 -15.66 8.69
C ASP A 41 -3.66 -16.40 8.17
N PRO A 42 -2.52 -16.31 8.86
CA PRO A 42 -1.26 -16.88 8.39
C PRO A 42 -1.22 -18.42 8.45
N GLU A 43 -2.14 -19.09 9.14
CA GLU A 43 -2.17 -20.56 9.20
C GLU A 43 -3.18 -21.12 8.20
N THR A 44 -4.42 -20.65 8.30
CA THR A 44 -5.57 -21.14 7.53
C THR A 44 -5.73 -20.47 6.17
N LYS A 45 -5.10 -19.31 5.95
CA LYS A 45 -5.31 -18.41 4.79
C LYS A 45 -6.76 -17.96 4.62
N GLU A 46 -7.57 -18.06 5.67
CA GLU A 46 -8.92 -17.52 5.66
C GLU A 46 -8.91 -16.00 5.60
N VAL A 47 -9.84 -15.45 4.83
CA VAL A 47 -9.94 -14.01 4.57
C VAL A 47 -11.07 -13.44 5.42
N ASP A 48 -10.74 -12.43 6.22
CA ASP A 48 -11.69 -11.58 6.92
C ASP A 48 -11.55 -10.15 6.41
N TYR A 49 -12.66 -9.40 6.36
CA TYR A 49 -12.64 -8.05 5.81
C TYR A 49 -13.76 -7.18 6.37
N LYS A 50 -13.60 -5.86 6.22
CA LYS A 50 -14.66 -4.87 6.40
C LYS A 50 -14.95 -4.16 5.09
N VAL A 51 -16.20 -3.78 4.89
CA VAL A 51 -16.64 -2.95 3.76
C VAL A 51 -17.10 -1.59 4.25
N ILE A 52 -16.90 -0.57 3.43
CA ILE A 52 -17.42 0.77 3.68
C ILE A 52 -18.93 0.71 3.89
N GLY A 53 -19.40 1.36 4.97
CA GLY A 53 -20.80 1.38 5.37
C GLY A 53 -21.21 0.27 6.33
N ARG A 54 -20.26 -0.58 6.78
CA ARG A 54 -20.50 -1.61 7.79
C ARG A 54 -19.34 -1.70 8.78
N GLU A 55 -19.65 -1.55 10.07
CA GLU A 55 -18.67 -1.64 11.16
C GLU A 55 -18.20 -3.07 11.46
N ALA A 56 -19.09 -4.05 11.32
CA ALA A 56 -18.81 -5.45 11.62
C ALA A 56 -17.89 -6.09 10.56
N TRP A 57 -16.92 -6.88 11.02
CA TRP A 57 -16.12 -7.74 10.16
C TRP A 57 -16.97 -8.86 9.55
N ARG A 58 -16.52 -9.39 8.41
CA ARG A 58 -17.15 -10.52 7.71
C ARG A 58 -17.39 -11.71 8.63
N LYS A 59 -16.41 -12.11 9.45
CA LYS A 59 -16.54 -13.28 10.34
C LYS A 59 -17.67 -13.18 11.38
N TYR A 60 -18.14 -11.97 11.67
CA TYR A 60 -19.25 -11.70 12.59
C TYR A 60 -20.54 -11.31 11.86
N SER A 61 -20.58 -11.46 10.53
CA SER A 61 -21.69 -11.09 9.67
C SER A 61 -22.21 -12.32 8.93
N GLU A 62 -23.50 -12.32 8.59
CA GLU A 62 -23.98 -13.29 7.59
C GLU A 62 -23.40 -12.93 6.21
N PRO A 63 -22.97 -13.91 5.38
CA PRO A 63 -22.37 -13.67 4.07
C PRO A 63 -23.12 -12.63 3.21
N LYS A 64 -24.42 -12.83 3.01
CA LYS A 64 -25.30 -11.97 2.19
C LYS A 64 -25.36 -10.51 2.64
N GLU A 65 -25.01 -10.23 3.89
CA GLU A 65 -25.06 -8.89 4.44
C GLU A 65 -23.83 -8.05 4.10
N MET A 66 -22.71 -8.70 3.78
CA MET A 66 -21.48 -8.00 3.42
C MET A 66 -21.66 -7.19 2.14
N LYS A 67 -22.48 -7.65 1.19
CA LYS A 67 -22.80 -6.96 -0.07
C LYS A 67 -21.54 -6.40 -0.73
N ALA A 68 -20.47 -7.18 -0.72
CA ALA A 68 -19.17 -6.76 -1.21
C ALA A 68 -19.24 -6.52 -2.73
N LYS A 69 -18.54 -5.49 -3.20
CA LYS A 69 -18.53 -5.09 -4.62
C LYS A 69 -17.15 -5.04 -5.25
N GLY A 70 -16.12 -4.92 -4.41
CA GLY A 70 -14.75 -4.74 -4.85
C GLY A 70 -13.88 -4.22 -3.73
N ILE A 71 -12.72 -3.66 -4.09
CA ILE A 71 -11.65 -3.30 -3.16
C ILE A 71 -11.30 -1.83 -3.39
N CYS A 72 -11.33 -1.02 -2.33
CA CYS A 72 -10.91 0.38 -2.43
C CYS A 72 -9.42 0.55 -2.15
N GLY A 73 -8.90 1.77 -2.30
CA GLY A 73 -7.47 2.06 -2.12
C GLY A 73 -6.88 1.59 -0.78
N SER A 74 -7.58 1.79 0.34
CA SER A 74 -7.11 1.29 1.64
C SER A 74 -7.16 -0.24 1.72
N GLY A 75 -8.17 -0.87 1.14
CA GLY A 75 -8.26 -2.32 1.02
C GLY A 75 -7.14 -2.92 0.16
N ILE A 76 -6.68 -2.21 -0.88
CA ILE A 76 -5.58 -2.65 -1.75
C ILE A 76 -4.24 -2.66 -0.99
N LEU A 77 -4.03 -1.71 -0.09
CA LEU A 77 -2.86 -1.69 0.78
C LEU A 77 -2.87 -2.86 1.76
N ASP A 78 -4.00 -3.02 2.45
CA ASP A 78 -4.21 -4.13 3.36
C ASP A 78 -4.00 -5.45 2.60
N LEU A 79 -4.59 -5.59 1.41
CA LEU A 79 -4.48 -6.79 0.58
C LEU A 79 -3.03 -7.20 0.33
N LEU A 80 -2.19 -6.32 -0.22
CA LEU A 80 -0.83 -6.71 -0.58
C LEU A 80 0.02 -7.02 0.67
N ALA A 81 -0.15 -6.25 1.74
CA ALA A 81 0.51 -6.49 3.01
C ALA A 81 0.10 -7.86 3.60
N GLU A 82 -1.19 -8.17 3.60
CA GLU A 82 -1.74 -9.41 4.15
C GLU A 82 -1.39 -10.63 3.29
N LEU A 83 -1.44 -10.52 1.96
CA LEU A 83 -1.01 -11.59 1.05
C LEU A 83 0.45 -11.98 1.32
N TYR A 84 1.31 -10.97 1.54
CA TYR A 84 2.72 -11.21 1.86
C TYR A 84 2.86 -11.79 3.26
N ARG A 85 2.32 -11.13 4.29
CA ARG A 85 2.43 -11.54 5.71
C ARG A 85 1.92 -12.96 5.95
N SER A 86 0.83 -13.34 5.32
CA SER A 86 0.24 -14.69 5.43
C SER A 86 0.97 -15.73 4.58
N GLY A 87 1.94 -15.35 3.74
CA GLY A 87 2.66 -16.25 2.85
C GLY A 87 1.84 -16.76 1.66
N VAL A 88 0.68 -16.15 1.36
CA VAL A 88 -0.11 -16.40 0.14
C VAL A 88 0.70 -16.00 -1.09
N VAL A 89 1.49 -14.94 -1.00
CA VAL A 89 2.52 -14.61 -2.00
C VAL A 89 3.90 -14.67 -1.37
N VAL A 90 4.89 -15.07 -2.17
CA VAL A 90 6.30 -14.94 -1.79
C VAL A 90 6.76 -13.49 -1.95
N LYS A 91 7.96 -13.19 -1.46
CA LYS A 91 8.60 -11.86 -1.54
C LYS A 91 8.60 -11.23 -2.94
N SER A 92 8.68 -12.03 -4.00
CA SER A 92 8.59 -11.54 -5.38
C SER A 92 7.18 -11.11 -5.81
N GLY A 93 6.15 -11.34 -4.99
CA GLY A 93 4.74 -11.11 -5.30
C GLY A 93 4.08 -12.22 -6.13
N VAL A 94 4.76 -13.34 -6.34
CA VAL A 94 4.18 -14.52 -6.99
C VAL A 94 3.37 -15.32 -5.97
N PHE A 95 2.21 -15.86 -6.36
CA PHE A 95 1.47 -16.79 -5.50
C PHE A 95 2.33 -17.98 -5.06
N ASN A 96 2.35 -18.25 -3.76
CA ASN A 96 3.09 -19.35 -3.16
C ASN A 96 2.35 -20.67 -3.39
N LYS A 97 2.57 -21.29 -4.55
CA LYS A 97 1.88 -22.53 -4.94
C LYS A 97 2.03 -23.67 -3.93
N LYS A 98 3.17 -23.73 -3.21
CA LYS A 98 3.40 -24.74 -2.18
C LYS A 98 2.53 -24.50 -0.95
N ALA A 99 2.41 -23.25 -0.50
CA ALA A 99 1.57 -22.90 0.64
C ALA A 99 0.07 -22.93 0.31
N LEU A 100 -0.29 -22.86 -0.97
CA LEU A 100 -1.67 -22.81 -1.45
C LEU A 100 -2.13 -24.12 -2.12
N GLU A 101 -1.34 -25.19 -2.04
CA GLU A 101 -1.67 -26.46 -2.67
C GLU A 101 -2.99 -27.02 -2.11
N GLY A 102 -3.97 -27.23 -2.99
CA GLY A 102 -5.30 -27.71 -2.60
C GLY A 102 -6.17 -26.69 -1.84
N HIS A 103 -5.71 -25.45 -1.67
CA HIS A 103 -6.46 -24.43 -0.94
C HIS A 103 -7.67 -23.93 -1.73
N GLU A 104 -8.86 -23.93 -1.12
CA GLU A 104 -10.12 -23.62 -1.82
C GLU A 104 -10.16 -22.22 -2.47
N ARG A 105 -9.52 -21.23 -1.83
CA ARG A 105 -9.43 -19.85 -2.33
C ARG A 105 -8.44 -19.68 -3.48
N PHE A 106 -7.55 -20.63 -3.76
CA PHE A 106 -6.55 -20.50 -4.81
C PHE A 106 -6.91 -21.35 -6.03
N ARG A 107 -7.05 -20.70 -7.19
CA ARG A 107 -7.40 -21.39 -8.44
C ARG A 107 -6.75 -20.74 -9.65
N THR A 108 -6.83 -21.45 -10.77
CA THR A 108 -6.51 -20.87 -12.09
C THR A 108 -7.82 -20.48 -12.76
N ASN A 109 -7.95 -19.21 -13.14
CA ASN A 109 -9.11 -18.71 -13.85
C ASN A 109 -9.28 -19.46 -15.19
N PRO A 110 -10.45 -20.04 -15.48
CA PRO A 110 -10.65 -20.85 -16.69
C PRO A 110 -10.54 -20.04 -17.98
N ASP A 111 -10.88 -18.75 -17.96
CA ASP A 111 -10.91 -17.89 -19.14
C ASP A 111 -9.55 -17.24 -19.40
N THR A 112 -8.95 -16.63 -18.36
CA THR A 112 -7.70 -15.88 -18.50
C THR A 112 -6.45 -16.74 -18.35
N LYS A 113 -6.60 -17.98 -17.85
CA LYS A 113 -5.51 -18.89 -17.47
C LYS A 113 -4.54 -18.32 -16.44
N GLN A 114 -4.93 -17.26 -15.72
CA GLN A 114 -4.11 -16.66 -14.67
C GLN A 114 -4.46 -17.22 -13.29
N PRO A 115 -3.47 -17.38 -12.39
CA PRO A 115 -3.75 -17.70 -11.00
C PRO A 115 -4.43 -16.53 -10.30
N GLU A 116 -5.41 -16.85 -9.47
CA GLU A 116 -6.19 -15.90 -8.68
C GLU A 116 -6.48 -16.45 -7.28
N PHE A 117 -6.67 -15.54 -6.33
CA PHE A 117 -7.01 -15.84 -4.95
C PHE A 117 -8.34 -15.17 -4.56
N VAL A 118 -9.27 -15.93 -4.00
CA VAL A 118 -10.64 -15.47 -3.69
C VAL A 118 -10.69 -14.78 -2.34
N LEU A 119 -11.08 -13.50 -2.36
CA LEU A 119 -11.24 -12.67 -1.17
C LEU A 119 -12.65 -12.75 -0.59
N ALA A 120 -13.67 -12.77 -1.45
CA ALA A 120 -15.06 -12.99 -1.06
C ALA A 120 -15.77 -13.83 -2.11
N TRP A 121 -16.55 -14.80 -1.65
CA TRP A 121 -17.37 -15.66 -2.50
C TRP A 121 -18.58 -14.91 -3.06
N ALA A 122 -19.16 -15.40 -4.15
CA ALA A 122 -20.34 -14.79 -4.77
C ALA A 122 -21.50 -14.56 -3.77
N ALA A 123 -21.70 -15.48 -2.82
CA ALA A 123 -22.72 -15.37 -1.76
C ALA A 123 -22.48 -14.21 -0.76
N GLU A 124 -21.27 -13.67 -0.72
CA GLU A 124 -20.87 -12.51 0.09
C GLU A 124 -20.93 -11.20 -0.70
N SER A 125 -21.03 -11.31 -2.03
CA SER A 125 -21.00 -10.20 -2.96
C SER A 125 -22.41 -9.71 -3.29
N SER A 126 -22.53 -8.46 -3.76
CA SER A 126 -23.77 -7.95 -4.38
C SER A 126 -23.63 -7.83 -5.90
N ILE A 127 -22.64 -8.49 -6.50
CA ILE A 127 -22.35 -8.46 -7.94
C ILE A 127 -22.47 -9.86 -8.58
N ASP A 128 -22.99 -10.82 -7.82
CA ASP A 128 -23.21 -12.22 -8.19
C ASP A 128 -21.94 -12.91 -8.72
N LYS A 129 -20.76 -12.52 -8.20
CA LYS A 129 -19.45 -13.02 -8.61
C LYS A 129 -18.50 -13.08 -7.41
N ASP A 130 -17.58 -14.04 -7.46
CA ASP A 130 -16.44 -14.04 -6.54
C ASP A 130 -15.59 -12.79 -6.76
N ILE A 131 -15.20 -12.13 -5.68
CA ILE A 131 -14.22 -11.04 -5.69
C ILE A 131 -12.85 -11.67 -5.48
N VAL A 132 -11.99 -11.53 -6.48
CA VAL A 132 -10.66 -12.15 -6.48
C VAL A 132 -9.56 -11.11 -6.66
N VAL A 133 -8.35 -11.49 -6.26
CA VAL A 133 -7.10 -10.82 -6.64
C VAL A 133 -6.32 -11.70 -7.60
N THR A 134 -5.90 -11.15 -8.73
CA THR A 134 -5.12 -11.86 -9.75
C THR A 134 -3.63 -11.58 -9.62
N GLN A 135 -2.80 -12.40 -10.27
CA GLN A 135 -1.37 -12.15 -10.36
C GLN A 135 -1.06 -10.80 -11.02
N LYS A 136 -1.87 -10.38 -12.00
CA LYS A 136 -1.74 -9.08 -12.68
C LYS A 136 -2.02 -7.93 -11.71
N ASP A 137 -3.03 -8.05 -10.86
CA ASP A 137 -3.37 -7.04 -9.85
C ASP A 137 -2.20 -6.84 -8.88
N ILE A 138 -1.64 -7.92 -8.35
CA ILE A 138 -0.46 -7.88 -7.48
C ILE A 138 0.70 -7.13 -8.16
N ARG A 139 0.95 -7.40 -9.44
CA ARG A 139 1.99 -6.70 -10.21
C ARG A 139 1.72 -5.20 -10.35
N GLN A 140 0.47 -4.78 -10.59
CA GLN A 140 0.12 -3.35 -10.66
C GLN A 140 0.36 -2.65 -9.33
N ILE A 141 0.03 -3.29 -8.20
CA ILE A 141 0.28 -2.72 -6.87
C ILE A 141 1.79 -2.65 -6.59
N GLN A 142 2.57 -3.66 -7.00
CA GLN A 142 4.03 -3.65 -6.87
C GLN A 142 4.70 -2.53 -7.68
N LEU A 143 4.23 -2.23 -8.89
CA LEU A 143 4.73 -1.10 -9.67
C LEU A 143 4.50 0.22 -8.92
N ALA A 144 3.30 0.41 -8.37
CA ALA A 144 2.95 1.60 -7.62
C ALA A 144 3.81 1.78 -6.37
N LYS A 145 3.92 0.73 -5.56
CA LYS A 145 4.68 0.78 -4.30
C LYS A 145 6.18 0.86 -4.55
N GLY A 146 6.70 0.18 -5.58
CA GLY A 146 8.11 0.22 -5.97
C GLY A 146 8.54 1.62 -6.40
N ALA A 147 7.69 2.34 -7.14
CA ALA A 147 7.95 3.72 -7.54
C ALA A 147 8.05 4.64 -6.32
N LEU A 148 7.14 4.50 -5.36
CA LEU A 148 7.13 5.33 -4.15
C LEU A 148 8.37 5.06 -3.28
N TYR A 149 8.69 3.78 -3.04
CA TYR A 149 9.83 3.39 -2.24
C TYR A 149 11.15 3.86 -2.87
N ALA A 150 11.34 3.63 -4.17
CA ALA A 150 12.54 4.06 -4.89
C ALA A 150 12.73 5.58 -4.82
N GLY A 151 11.65 6.35 -4.99
CA GLY A 151 11.70 7.80 -4.82
C GLY A 151 12.08 8.22 -3.39
N CYS A 152 11.52 7.57 -2.38
CA CYS A 152 11.90 7.80 -0.98
C CYS A 152 13.38 7.48 -0.72
N LYS A 153 13.86 6.31 -1.15
CA LYS A 153 15.24 5.84 -0.99
C LYS A 153 16.24 6.78 -1.66
N LEU A 154 15.96 7.23 -2.88
CA LEU A 154 16.80 8.19 -3.60
C LEU A 154 16.87 9.55 -2.89
N MET A 155 15.73 10.06 -2.41
CA MET A 155 15.72 11.31 -1.64
C MET A 155 16.55 11.20 -0.34
N VAL A 156 16.45 10.07 0.37
CA VAL A 156 17.25 9.78 1.57
C VAL A 156 18.75 9.76 1.25
N LYS A 157 19.13 9.02 0.20
CA LYS A 157 20.51 8.95 -0.32
C LYS A 157 21.04 10.33 -0.72
N ARG A 158 20.24 11.13 -1.43
CA ARG A 158 20.60 12.48 -1.89
C ARG A 158 20.82 13.46 -0.73
N MET A 159 20.10 13.28 0.38
CA MET A 159 20.33 14.06 1.60
C MET A 159 21.49 13.52 2.46
N GLY A 160 22.12 12.39 2.08
CA GLY A 160 23.16 11.74 2.87
C GLY A 160 22.65 11.24 4.22
N LEU A 161 21.37 10.87 4.30
CA LEU A 161 20.74 10.37 5.51
C LEU A 161 20.80 8.85 5.56
N GLU A 162 21.05 8.31 6.74
CA GLU A 162 20.99 6.85 6.98
C GLU A 162 19.57 6.39 7.31
N LYS A 163 18.79 7.25 7.98
CA LYS A 163 17.43 6.94 8.44
C LYS A 163 16.53 8.16 8.39
N VAL A 164 15.22 7.91 8.38
CA VAL A 164 14.18 8.93 8.54
C VAL A 164 13.60 8.86 9.95
N ASP A 165 13.47 10.00 10.61
CA ASP A 165 12.92 10.04 11.98
C ASP A 165 11.39 9.90 11.99
N LYS A 166 10.72 10.40 10.95
CA LYS A 166 9.26 10.47 10.88
C LYS A 166 8.76 10.41 9.44
N VAL A 167 7.73 9.60 9.21
CA VAL A 167 7.04 9.49 7.92
C VAL A 167 5.64 10.07 8.05
N LYS A 168 5.28 11.01 7.18
CA LYS A 168 3.94 11.61 7.14
C LYS A 168 3.26 11.26 5.83
N ILE A 169 2.11 10.60 5.92
CA ILE A 169 1.31 10.18 4.76
C ILE A 169 0.13 11.13 4.62
N ALA A 170 0.09 11.85 3.51
CA ALA A 170 -0.96 12.81 3.17
C ALA A 170 -1.81 12.32 1.98
N GLY A 171 -2.93 12.99 1.75
CA GLY A 171 -3.86 12.72 0.64
C GLY A 171 -4.99 11.79 1.03
N ALA A 172 -5.95 11.60 0.12
CA ALA A 172 -7.07 10.68 0.32
C ALA A 172 -6.59 9.24 0.61
N PHE A 173 -5.47 8.88 0.00
CA PHE A 173 -4.71 7.67 0.29
C PHE A 173 -4.33 7.57 1.79
N GLY A 174 -3.79 8.64 2.38
CA GLY A 174 -3.28 8.67 3.75
C GLY A 174 -4.32 8.50 4.85
N THR A 175 -5.55 8.99 4.66
CA THR A 175 -6.55 9.11 5.75
C THR A 175 -6.89 7.79 6.43
N HIS A 176 -6.87 6.68 5.69
CA HIS A 176 -7.24 5.36 6.20
C HIS A 176 -6.11 4.33 6.07
N VAL A 177 -4.86 4.74 5.86
CA VAL A 177 -3.74 3.80 5.79
C VAL A 177 -3.46 3.20 7.18
N ASP A 178 -3.38 1.87 7.24
CA ASP A 178 -2.79 1.17 8.39
C ASP A 178 -1.26 1.30 8.31
N ARG A 179 -0.67 1.85 9.37
CA ARG A 179 0.77 2.20 9.43
C ARG A 179 1.65 0.95 9.37
N THR A 180 1.25 -0.09 10.08
CA THR A 180 1.96 -1.37 10.10
C THR A 180 1.91 -2.01 8.72
N LYS A 181 0.73 -2.07 8.10
CA LYS A 181 0.57 -2.66 6.75
C LYS A 181 1.29 -1.86 5.67
N ALA A 182 1.34 -0.54 5.80
CA ALA A 182 2.14 0.32 4.91
C ALA A 182 3.63 -0.02 4.96
N LEU A 183 4.16 -0.31 6.15
CA LEU A 183 5.54 -0.73 6.35
C LEU A 183 5.77 -2.16 5.85
N VAL A 184 4.86 -3.10 6.14
CA VAL A 184 4.89 -4.50 5.65
C VAL A 184 4.93 -4.56 4.12
N MET A 185 4.15 -3.71 3.44
CA MET A 185 4.17 -3.64 1.98
C MET A 185 5.46 -2.99 1.43
N GLY A 186 6.20 -2.26 2.26
CA GLY A 186 7.39 -1.51 1.86
C GLY A 186 7.05 -0.33 0.97
N LEU A 187 6.12 0.55 1.40
CA LEU A 187 5.84 1.81 0.71
C LEU A 187 6.99 2.82 0.79
N PHE A 188 7.78 2.75 1.85
CA PHE A 188 8.90 3.62 2.15
C PHE A 188 9.95 2.85 2.97
N PRO A 189 11.20 3.36 3.04
CA PRO A 189 12.26 2.78 3.85
C PRO A 189 11.84 2.55 5.29
N ASP A 190 12.46 1.54 5.90
CA ASP A 190 12.15 1.09 7.24
C ASP A 190 12.26 2.20 8.30
N CYS A 191 11.28 2.26 9.20
CA CYS A 191 11.23 3.20 10.32
C CYS A 191 10.32 2.69 11.44
N GLU A 192 10.45 3.29 12.63
CA GLU A 192 9.59 3.01 13.77
C GLU A 192 8.10 3.24 13.42
N ILE A 193 7.25 2.26 13.71
CA ILE A 193 5.83 2.27 13.28
C ILE A 193 5.08 3.45 13.90
N GLU A 194 5.42 3.80 15.15
CA GLU A 194 4.87 4.93 15.89
C GLU A 194 5.19 6.26 15.23
N MET A 195 6.25 6.31 14.42
CA MET A 195 6.70 7.51 13.70
C MET A 195 6.07 7.63 12.31
N ILE A 196 5.17 6.72 11.93
CA ILE A 196 4.36 6.82 10.72
C ILE A 196 3.05 7.52 11.10
N GLU A 197 2.78 8.69 10.53
CA GLU A 197 1.60 9.50 10.84
C GLU A 197 0.77 9.76 9.59
N SER A 198 -0.54 9.50 9.68
CA SER A 198 -1.48 10.03 8.69
C SER A 198 -1.80 11.49 9.02
N VAL A 199 -1.68 12.36 8.03
CA VAL A 199 -1.99 13.80 8.17
C VAL A 199 -3.20 14.21 7.32
N GLY A 200 -3.90 13.25 6.71
CA GLY A 200 -5.11 13.50 5.91
C GLY A 200 -4.87 14.45 4.73
N ASN A 201 -5.83 15.36 4.49
CA ASN A 201 -5.75 16.32 3.38
C ASN A 201 -4.86 17.53 3.72
N ALA A 202 -3.54 17.31 3.76
CA ALA A 202 -2.55 18.34 4.06
C ALA A 202 -2.61 19.53 3.08
N ALA A 203 -3.00 19.31 1.82
CA ALA A 203 -3.17 20.39 0.84
C ALA A 203 -4.34 21.31 1.23
N GLY A 204 -5.49 20.73 1.59
CA GLY A 204 -6.65 21.47 2.07
C GLY A 204 -6.37 22.25 3.35
N ASP A 205 -5.69 21.63 4.32
CA ASP A 205 -5.32 22.29 5.57
C ASP A 205 -4.27 23.40 5.35
N GLY A 206 -3.31 23.20 4.44
CA GLY A 206 -2.37 24.23 4.02
C GLY A 206 -3.07 25.45 3.40
N CYS A 207 -4.07 25.22 2.53
CA CYS A 207 -4.90 26.30 1.97
C CYS A 207 -5.63 27.09 3.05
N ARG A 208 -6.26 26.40 4.02
CA ARG A 208 -6.95 27.04 5.15
C ARG A 208 -5.98 27.89 5.98
N ALA A 209 -4.79 27.36 6.28
CA ALA A 209 -3.76 28.08 7.02
C ALA A 209 -3.28 29.35 6.29
N ALA A 210 -3.01 29.26 4.99
CA ALA A 210 -2.58 30.40 4.19
C ALA A 210 -3.70 31.43 3.93
N LEU A 211 -4.96 30.99 3.90
CA LEU A 211 -6.13 31.86 3.78
C LEU A 211 -6.31 32.71 5.04
N LEU A 212 -6.25 32.08 6.21
CA LEU A 212 -6.57 32.71 7.51
C LEU A 212 -5.37 33.40 8.19
N ASN A 213 -4.13 33.14 7.74
CA ASN A 213 -2.93 33.69 8.37
C ASN A 213 -1.91 34.18 7.34
N VAL A 214 -1.70 35.51 7.30
CA VAL A 214 -0.75 36.15 6.39
C VAL A 214 0.68 35.64 6.58
N LYS A 215 1.13 35.39 7.82
CA LYS A 215 2.47 34.85 8.08
C LYS A 215 2.61 33.44 7.49
N LYS A 216 1.58 32.59 7.60
CA LYS A 216 1.57 31.26 6.98
C LYS A 216 1.56 31.32 5.45
N ARG A 217 0.90 32.32 4.86
CA ARG A 217 0.97 32.56 3.41
C ARG A 217 2.39 32.92 2.95
N VAL A 218 3.06 33.79 3.71
CA VAL A 218 4.47 34.16 3.44
C VAL A 218 5.38 32.94 3.59
N GLU A 219 5.19 32.13 4.63
CA GLU A 219 5.93 30.88 4.85
C GLU A 219 5.73 29.89 3.68
N ALA A 220 4.48 29.69 3.23
CA ALA A 220 4.19 28.82 2.09
C ALA A 220 4.89 29.29 0.80
N ASN A 221 4.90 30.61 0.53
CA ASN A 221 5.62 31.19 -0.61
C ASN A 221 7.15 31.09 -0.46
N TRP A 222 7.67 31.13 0.76
CA TRP A 222 9.09 30.85 0.99
C TRP A 222 9.40 29.37 0.73
N CYS A 223 8.60 28.44 1.25
CA CYS A 223 8.80 27.01 1.04
C CYS A 223 8.77 26.64 -0.46
N SER A 224 7.82 27.16 -1.23
CA SER A 224 7.73 26.87 -2.67
C SER A 224 8.94 27.34 -3.48
N ARG A 225 9.64 28.38 -3.02
CA ARG A 225 10.85 28.92 -3.66
C ARG A 225 12.14 28.25 -3.20
N ASN A 226 12.15 27.59 -2.04
CA ASN A 226 13.35 27.03 -1.43
C ASN A 226 13.37 25.50 -1.42
N VAL A 227 12.28 24.84 -1.83
CA VAL A 227 12.29 23.38 -2.02
C VAL A 227 13.07 23.04 -3.29
N GLU A 228 14.10 22.20 -3.16
CA GLU A 228 14.86 21.70 -4.29
C GLU A 228 14.13 20.50 -4.90
N TYR A 229 13.72 20.59 -6.17
CA TYR A 229 13.13 19.47 -6.88
C TYR A 229 14.21 18.53 -7.40
N ILE A 230 14.02 17.23 -7.16
CA ILE A 230 14.86 16.15 -7.68
C ILE A 230 14.08 15.39 -8.73
N GLU A 231 14.64 15.35 -9.94
CA GLU A 231 14.11 14.55 -11.04
C GLU A 231 14.65 13.12 -10.92
N LEU A 232 13.80 12.16 -10.54
CA LEU A 232 14.25 10.77 -10.30
C LEU A 232 14.61 10.05 -11.59
N THR A 233 14.01 10.45 -12.72
CA THR A 233 14.20 9.75 -13.99
C THR A 233 15.61 9.90 -14.57
N VAL A 234 16.37 10.89 -14.12
CA VAL A 234 17.77 11.11 -14.52
C VAL A 234 18.78 10.49 -13.56
N GLU A 235 18.33 9.94 -12.43
CA GLU A 235 19.19 9.26 -11.47
C GLU A 235 19.55 7.86 -11.99
N GLY A 236 20.85 7.62 -12.20
CA GLY A 236 21.34 6.39 -12.83
C GLY A 236 20.93 5.09 -12.11
N SER A 237 20.71 5.14 -10.79
CA SER A 237 20.29 3.97 -10.01
C SER A 237 18.78 3.78 -9.92
N PHE A 238 17.95 4.70 -10.46
CA PHE A 238 16.49 4.64 -10.27
C PHE A 238 15.88 3.32 -10.75
N GLN A 239 16.31 2.80 -11.91
CA GLN A 239 15.76 1.55 -12.44
C GLN A 239 16.11 0.35 -11.55
N GLU A 240 17.34 0.29 -11.04
CA GLU A 240 17.78 -0.76 -10.12
C GLU A 240 17.01 -0.66 -8.79
N ASP A 241 16.99 0.53 -8.18
CA ASP A 241 16.25 0.81 -6.95
C ASP A 241 14.75 0.47 -7.09
N PHE A 242 14.14 0.76 -8.25
CA PHE A 242 12.75 0.44 -8.55
C PHE A 242 12.50 -1.07 -8.64
N VAL A 243 13.35 -1.82 -9.33
CA VAL A 243 13.21 -3.28 -9.47
C VAL A 243 13.38 -3.97 -8.11
N GLU A 244 14.37 -3.56 -7.32
CA GLU A 244 14.55 -4.06 -5.96
C GLU A 244 13.34 -3.74 -5.07
N ALA A 245 12.80 -2.53 -5.22
CA ALA A 245 11.64 -2.06 -4.47
C ALA A 245 10.31 -2.73 -4.86
N MET A 246 10.23 -3.46 -5.97
CA MET A 246 9.02 -4.21 -6.31
C MET A 246 8.81 -5.44 -5.40
N GLN A 247 9.87 -6.00 -4.81
CA GLN A 247 9.75 -7.12 -3.87
C GLN A 247 9.22 -6.67 -2.50
N LEU A 248 8.65 -7.58 -1.70
CA LEU A 248 7.94 -7.26 -0.45
C LEU A 248 8.75 -7.69 0.79
N PRO A 249 9.04 -6.79 1.74
CA PRO A 249 8.86 -5.34 1.67
C PRO A 249 9.88 -4.68 0.72
N HIS A 250 11.05 -5.30 0.51
CA HIS A 250 12.08 -4.89 -0.45
C HIS A 250 13.02 -6.07 -0.75
N MET A 251 13.72 -6.07 -1.88
CA MET A 251 14.66 -7.15 -2.24
C MET A 251 15.86 -7.25 -1.27
N THR A 252 16.55 -6.14 -1.04
CA THR A 252 17.85 -6.07 -0.33
C THR A 252 17.79 -5.33 1.01
N ASP A 253 17.13 -4.18 1.06
CA ASP A 253 16.94 -3.38 2.27
C ASP A 253 16.29 -4.17 3.42
N LYS A 254 16.75 -3.91 4.64
CA LYS A 254 16.31 -4.59 5.86
C LYS A 254 15.13 -3.85 6.49
N PHE A 255 14.23 -4.62 7.11
CA PHE A 255 13.07 -4.12 7.84
C PHE A 255 13.04 -4.67 9.28
N PRO A 256 14.01 -4.30 10.14
CA PRO A 256 14.04 -4.77 11.53
C PRO A 256 12.76 -4.49 12.32
N HIS A 257 12.05 -3.39 12.04
CA HIS A 257 10.79 -3.06 12.74
C HIS A 257 9.61 -3.97 12.37
N LEU A 258 9.76 -4.84 11.36
CA LEU A 258 8.76 -5.87 11.02
C LEU A 258 8.97 -7.20 11.74
N LYS A 259 10.04 -7.34 12.52
CA LYS A 259 10.29 -8.56 13.29
C LYS A 259 9.16 -8.79 14.30
N GLY A 260 8.59 -9.99 14.31
CA GLY A 260 7.44 -10.33 15.15
C GLY A 260 6.08 -9.84 14.63
N ILE A 261 6.07 -9.09 13.52
CA ILE A 261 4.85 -8.67 12.81
C ILE A 261 4.65 -9.53 11.56
N VAL A 262 5.72 -9.76 10.82
CA VAL A 262 5.78 -10.71 9.71
C VAL A 262 6.49 -11.97 10.21
N PRO A 263 5.99 -13.18 9.93
CA PRO A 263 6.68 -14.42 10.29
C PRO A 263 8.12 -14.44 9.75
N ASP A 264 9.07 -14.90 10.56
CA ASP A 264 10.50 -14.82 10.23
C ASP A 264 10.84 -15.61 8.95
N GLU A 265 10.17 -16.74 8.68
CA GLU A 265 10.34 -17.48 7.43
C GLU A 265 9.83 -16.74 6.18
N ILE A 266 8.93 -15.77 6.37
CA ILE A 266 8.40 -14.93 5.28
C ILE A 266 9.28 -13.69 5.08
N LEU A 267 9.71 -13.07 6.19
CA LEU A 267 10.54 -11.86 6.16
C LEU A 267 11.94 -12.12 5.58
N ASN A 268 12.48 -13.32 5.80
CA ASN A 268 13.86 -13.70 5.42
C ASN A 268 13.94 -14.59 4.17
N GLN A 269 12.92 -14.58 3.30
CA GLN A 269 12.93 -15.25 1.99
C GLN A 269 14.01 -14.70 1.04
#